data_AF-A0A9W8U820-F1
#
_entry.id   AF-A0A9W8U820-F1
#
_cell.length_a   1.000
_cell.length_b   1.000
_cell.length_c   1.000
_cell.angle_alpha   90.00
_cell.angle_beta   90.00
_cell.angle_gamma   90.00
#
_symmetry.space_group_name_H-M   'P 1'
#
loop_
_entity.id
_entity.type
_entity.pdbx_description
1 polymer ?
#
loop_
_entity_poly.entity_id
_entity_poly.type
_entity_poly.pdbx_seq_one_letter_code
_entity_poly.pdbx_strand_id
1 'polypeptide(L)'
;MKNAEFQPKLNPAPKPFKFPSKSGLAFLIKDCFKPQVAISIGCFIQVVLCAILPFHWAVVPSAAVLLNSLITTLIQVVCIPKPNEFNEGIVPGRVTAQLPSPTGSFGNEPGANSVVVFHLGFQINHPLGLAAPGVDEMNVHFTAMQKELNRNRTDYGFLTSSTWRGDERSSNNTLLIIYYFRDIEGLHRFAHGDYHRKAWDFMTKTKPKHIGIFHETYSVPAHEYENIYVNCRPVMMGRASVRTTVGDEERWTNTLVNADVPALKTQYARMSRDEQGTPKELY
;
A
#
# COMPACT_ATOMS: atom_id res chain seq x y z
N MET A 1 -35.27 15.26 -1.20
CA MET A 1 -34.05 16.09 -1.38
C MET A 1 -33.10 15.29 -2.25
N LYS A 2 -32.64 15.80 -3.40
CA LYS A 2 -31.62 15.10 -4.20
C LYS A 2 -30.38 14.92 -3.32
N ASN A 3 -29.85 13.71 -3.19
CA ASN A 3 -28.65 13.46 -2.39
C ASN A 3 -27.51 14.33 -2.94
N ALA A 4 -26.87 15.10 -2.06
CA ALA A 4 -25.75 15.96 -2.43
C ALA A 4 -24.56 15.10 -2.89
N GLU A 5 -23.77 15.65 -3.80
CA GLU A 5 -22.55 15.03 -4.30
C GLU A 5 -21.57 14.70 -3.15
N PHE A 6 -20.92 13.54 -3.23
CA PHE A 6 -19.92 13.15 -2.24
C PHE A 6 -18.71 14.06 -2.30
N GLN A 7 -18.35 14.60 -1.13
CA GLN A 7 -17.31 15.62 -1.03
C GLN A 7 -15.93 14.96 -0.94
N PRO A 8 -15.00 15.28 -1.87
CA PRO A 8 -13.64 14.76 -1.83
C PRO A 8 -12.88 15.26 -0.61
N LYS A 9 -11.95 14.44 -0.10
CA LYS A 9 -11.10 14.79 1.05
C LYS A 9 -9.72 15.32 0.66
N LEU A 10 -9.28 15.06 -0.57
CA LEU A 10 -8.01 15.53 -1.12
C LEU A 10 -8.26 16.31 -2.41
N ASN A 11 -7.59 17.45 -2.55
CA ASN A 11 -7.70 18.28 -3.75
C ASN A 11 -7.07 17.56 -4.96
N PRO A 12 -7.65 17.68 -6.17
CA PRO A 12 -7.04 17.14 -7.38
C PRO A 12 -5.62 17.64 -7.60
N ALA A 13 -4.77 16.78 -8.15
CA ALA A 13 -3.33 17.03 -8.34
C ALA A 13 -2.93 16.94 -9.83
N PRO A 14 -1.85 17.60 -10.26
CA PRO A 14 -1.35 17.49 -11.65
C PRO A 14 -0.67 16.14 -11.93
N LYS A 15 -0.35 15.35 -10.90
CA LYS A 15 0.31 14.04 -11.01
C LYS A 15 -0.43 13.02 -10.14
N PRO A 16 -0.32 11.71 -10.47
CA PRO A 16 -0.92 10.68 -9.62
C PRO A 16 -0.39 10.77 -8.19
N PHE A 17 -1.28 10.59 -7.21
CA PHE A 17 -0.88 10.57 -5.81
C PHE A 17 0.15 9.47 -5.55
N LYS A 18 1.18 9.83 -4.78
CA LYS A 18 2.24 8.91 -4.35
C LYS A 18 2.31 8.91 -2.84
N PHE A 19 2.42 7.71 -2.29
CA PHE A 19 2.54 7.51 -0.85
C PHE A 19 3.72 6.57 -0.60
N PRO A 20 4.96 7.00 -0.90
CA PRO A 20 6.13 6.14 -0.79
C PRO A 20 6.31 5.63 0.64
N SER A 21 6.89 4.43 0.75
CA SER A 21 7.48 3.98 2.02
C SER A 21 8.75 4.79 2.26
N LYS A 22 8.89 5.37 3.46
CA LYS A 22 10.09 6.10 3.86
C LYS A 22 11.23 5.20 4.35
N SER A 23 10.99 3.88 4.47
CA SER A 23 11.88 2.96 5.17
C SER A 23 12.42 1.82 4.27
N GLY A 24 12.67 2.07 2.99
CA GLY A 24 13.13 1.05 2.03
C GLY A 24 14.35 0.23 2.50
N LEU A 25 15.38 0.87 3.06
CA LEU A 25 16.57 0.16 3.58
C LEU A 25 16.27 -0.60 4.88
N ALA A 26 15.48 -0.01 5.78
CA ALA A 26 15.09 -0.67 7.03
C ALA A 26 14.18 -1.87 6.77
N PHE A 27 13.37 -1.81 5.71
CA PHE A 27 12.54 -2.92 5.24
C PHE A 27 13.40 -4.12 4.84
N LEU A 28 14.54 -3.91 4.17
CA LEU A 28 15.47 -4.98 3.79
C LEU A 28 16.24 -5.52 5.01
N ILE A 29 16.77 -4.64 5.86
CA ILE A 29 17.61 -5.04 7.01
C ILE A 29 16.81 -5.78 8.08
N LYS A 30 15.55 -5.37 8.32
CA LYS A 30 14.66 -6.05 9.29
C LYS A 30 14.29 -7.47 8.87
N ASP A 31 14.53 -7.86 7.61
CA ASP A 31 14.11 -9.15 7.05
C ASP A 31 15.24 -10.16 6.95
N CYS A 32 16.48 -9.67 6.84
CA CYS A 32 17.64 -10.55 6.76
C CYS A 32 17.90 -11.30 8.08
N PHE A 33 17.40 -10.78 9.21
CA PHE A 33 17.66 -11.35 10.53
C PHE A 33 16.40 -11.43 11.38
N LYS A 34 16.23 -12.58 12.05
CA LYS A 34 15.28 -12.69 13.16
C LYS A 34 15.61 -11.65 14.23
N PRO A 35 14.63 -11.12 14.99
CA PRO A 35 14.87 -10.14 16.05
C PRO A 35 15.96 -10.57 17.03
N GLN A 36 15.99 -11.85 17.41
CA GLN A 36 17.01 -12.41 18.31
C GLN A 36 18.41 -12.31 17.71
N VAL A 37 18.56 -12.59 16.41
CA VAL A 37 19.85 -12.51 15.72
C VAL A 37 20.32 -11.06 15.62
N ALA A 38 19.41 -10.11 15.32
CA ALA A 38 19.74 -8.70 15.30
C ALA A 38 20.21 -8.19 16.69
N ILE A 39 19.53 -8.61 17.76
CA ILE A 39 19.93 -8.31 19.14
C ILE A 39 21.31 -8.93 19.43
N SER A 40 21.52 -10.21 19.12
CA SER A 40 22.80 -10.88 19.34
C SER A 40 23.95 -10.22 18.58
N ILE A 41 23.73 -9.75 17.34
CA ILE A 41 24.72 -8.98 16.58
C ILE A 41 25.06 -7.67 17.32
N GLY A 42 24.05 -6.93 17.78
CA GLY A 42 24.26 -5.71 18.57
C GLY A 42 25.03 -5.97 19.86
N CYS A 43 24.68 -7.01 20.61
CA CYS A 43 25.39 -7.44 21.81
C CYS A 43 26.85 -7.80 21.51
N PHE A 44 27.09 -8.56 20.44
CA PHE A 44 28.44 -8.97 20.04
C PHE A 44 29.30 -7.76 19.66
N ILE A 45 28.77 -6.84 18.85
CA ILE A 45 29.44 -5.58 18.51
C ILE A 45 29.79 -4.80 19.79
N GLN A 46 28.85 -4.71 20.75
CA GLN A 46 29.09 -4.01 22.00
C GLN A 46 30.20 -4.67 22.84
N VAL A 47 30.26 -6.01 22.89
CA VAL A 47 31.34 -6.75 23.57
C VAL A 47 32.69 -6.47 22.91
N VAL A 48 32.75 -6.47 21.58
CA VAL A 48 33.98 -6.15 20.83
C VAL A 48 34.43 -4.71 21.09
N LEU A 49 33.51 -3.75 21.13
CA LEU A 49 33.82 -2.36 21.48
C LEU A 49 34.41 -2.25 22.90
N CYS A 50 33.83 -2.96 23.87
CA CYS A 50 34.35 -2.98 25.25
C CYS A 50 35.73 -3.67 25.36
N ALA A 51 36.07 -4.57 24.44
CA ALA A 51 37.38 -5.24 24.43
C ALA A 51 38.50 -4.38 23.81
N ILE A 52 38.15 -3.52 22.84
CA ILE A 52 39.13 -2.72 22.08
C ILE A 52 39.27 -1.29 22.64
N LEU A 53 38.18 -0.70 23.14
CA LEU A 53 38.14 0.69 23.59
C LEU A 53 38.04 0.79 25.12
N PRO A 54 38.56 1.86 25.73
CA PRO A 54 38.24 2.20 27.12
C PRO A 54 36.72 2.24 27.32
N PHE A 55 36.22 1.72 28.44
CA PHE A 55 34.79 1.54 28.70
C PHE A 55 33.96 2.81 28.43
N HIS A 56 34.47 3.99 28.82
CA HIS A 56 33.79 5.26 28.60
C HIS A 56 33.58 5.61 27.12
N TRP A 57 34.43 5.14 26.21
CA TRP A 57 34.25 5.28 24.76
C TRP A 57 33.43 4.14 24.16
N ALA A 58 33.55 2.92 24.70
CA ALA A 58 32.80 1.75 24.23
C ALA A 58 31.28 1.90 24.37
N VAL A 59 30.80 2.63 25.40
CA VAL A 59 29.37 2.85 25.67
C VAL A 59 28.77 3.97 24.81
N VAL A 60 29.59 4.87 24.25
CA VAL A 60 29.11 6.06 23.53
C VAL A 60 28.15 5.72 22.38
N PRO A 61 28.42 4.75 21.50
CA PRO A 61 27.51 4.45 20.38
C PRO A 61 26.12 3.99 20.84
N SER A 62 26.05 3.05 21.80
CA SER A 62 24.76 2.57 22.33
C SER A 62 24.01 3.66 23.09
N ALA A 63 24.73 4.45 23.88
CA ALA A 63 24.14 5.57 24.63
C ALA A 63 23.61 6.65 23.69
N ALA A 64 24.34 6.98 22.63
CA ALA A 64 23.92 7.98 21.64
C ALA A 64 22.66 7.54 20.88
N VAL A 65 22.58 6.27 20.44
CA VAL A 65 21.39 5.72 19.77
C VAL A 65 20.18 5.72 20.71
N LEU A 66 20.36 5.28 21.96
CA LEU A 66 19.30 5.29 22.97
C LEU A 66 18.83 6.72 23.28
N LEU A 67 19.78 7.63 23.50
CA LEU A 67 19.48 9.03 23.79
C LEU A 67 18.75 9.69 22.61
N ASN A 68 19.19 9.47 21.37
CA ASN A 68 18.50 9.95 20.19
C ASN A 68 17.06 9.42 20.10
N SER A 69 16.86 8.12 20.36
CA SER A 69 15.52 7.52 20.38
C SER A 69 14.64 8.16 21.46
N LEU A 70 15.15 8.28 22.70
CA LEU A 70 14.41 8.86 23.82
C LEU A 70 14.06 10.34 23.57
N ILE A 71 15.03 11.14 23.12
CA ILE A 71 14.81 12.55 22.79
C ILE A 71 13.78 12.67 21.67
N THR A 72 13.92 11.89 20.60
CA THR A 72 12.99 11.94 19.46
C THR A 72 11.58 11.57 19.90
N THR A 73 11.42 10.49 20.68
CA THR A 73 10.12 10.08 21.23
C THR A 73 9.55 11.13 22.17
N LEU A 74 10.36 11.71 23.06
CA LEU A 74 9.91 12.75 23.99
C LEU A 74 9.44 13.99 23.24
N ILE A 75 10.20 14.46 22.24
CA ILE A 75 9.80 15.58 21.38
C ILE A 75 8.49 15.25 20.65
N GLN A 76 8.36 14.03 20.11
CA GLN A 76 7.14 13.61 19.41
C GLN A 76 5.91 13.54 20.31
N VAL A 77 6.08 13.18 21.59
CA VAL A 77 4.99 13.09 22.57
C VAL A 77 4.61 14.46 23.15
N VAL A 78 5.60 15.29 23.49
CA VAL A 78 5.38 16.54 24.24
C VAL A 78 5.18 17.75 23.32
N CYS A 79 5.85 17.81 22.17
CA CYS A 79 5.87 18.98 21.28
C CYS A 79 4.96 18.80 20.05
N ILE A 80 3.71 18.37 20.23
CA ILE A 80 2.76 18.22 19.10
C ILE A 80 2.16 19.59 18.74
N PRO A 81 2.67 20.22 17.67
CA PRO A 81 1.75 20.72 16.64
C PRO A 81 2.24 20.50 15.19
N LYS A 82 3.43 19.92 14.96
CA LYS A 82 3.97 19.70 13.60
C LYS A 82 3.72 18.27 13.10
N PRO A 83 3.64 18.06 11.77
CA PRO A 83 3.68 16.72 11.20
C PRO A 83 4.93 15.96 11.65
N ASN A 84 4.73 14.82 12.30
CA ASN A 84 5.73 13.82 12.65
C ASN A 84 5.46 12.54 11.83
N GLU A 85 6.34 11.54 11.96
CA GLU A 85 6.23 10.30 11.18
C GLU A 85 4.92 9.51 11.41
N PHE A 86 4.25 9.72 12.54
CA PHE A 86 3.02 9.02 12.92
C PHE A 86 1.75 9.70 12.41
N ASN A 87 1.75 11.03 12.28
CA ASN A 87 0.57 11.80 11.86
C ASN A 87 0.66 12.35 10.42
N GLU A 88 1.80 12.16 9.76
CA GLU A 88 2.02 12.64 8.40
C GLU A 88 1.04 12.00 7.40
N GLY A 89 0.26 12.86 6.74
CA GLY A 89 -0.68 12.45 5.71
C GLY A 89 -1.90 11.71 6.23
N ILE A 90 -2.15 11.72 7.55
CA ILE A 90 -3.43 11.24 8.11
C ILE A 90 -4.57 12.11 7.54
N VAL A 91 -5.61 11.44 7.04
CA VAL A 91 -6.88 12.08 6.71
C VAL A 91 -7.81 11.94 7.92
N PRO A 92 -8.15 13.04 8.62
CA PRO A 92 -8.96 12.97 9.82
C PRO A 92 -10.44 12.68 9.51
N GLY A 93 -11.09 12.00 10.46
CA GLY A 93 -12.51 11.64 10.37
C GLY A 93 -12.75 10.37 9.55
N ARG A 94 -14.04 10.08 9.30
CA ARG A 94 -14.46 8.90 8.55
C ARG A 94 -14.47 9.16 7.05
N VAL A 95 -13.77 8.33 6.30
CA VAL A 95 -13.68 8.45 4.84
C VAL A 95 -13.83 7.09 4.18
N THR A 96 -14.36 7.09 2.97
CA THR A 96 -14.50 5.88 2.14
C THR A 96 -13.98 6.17 0.73
N ALA A 97 -13.48 5.15 0.05
CA ALA A 97 -13.00 5.23 -1.31
C ALA A 97 -14.16 4.98 -2.29
N GLN A 98 -14.48 6.00 -3.07
CA GLN A 98 -15.43 5.96 -4.18
C GLN A 98 -14.67 6.32 -5.46
N LEU A 99 -15.05 5.75 -6.60
CA LEU A 99 -14.39 6.09 -7.87
C LEU A 99 -15.06 7.34 -8.45
N PRO A 100 -14.31 8.40 -8.80
CA PRO A 100 -14.89 9.54 -9.48
C PRO A 100 -15.24 9.19 -10.92
N SER A 101 -16.25 9.87 -11.45
CA SER A 101 -16.55 9.90 -12.88
C SER A 101 -15.41 10.56 -13.68
N PRO A 102 -15.40 10.43 -15.02
CA PRO A 102 -14.38 11.07 -15.86
C PRO A 102 -14.28 12.59 -15.69
N THR A 103 -15.35 13.26 -15.26
CA THR A 103 -15.36 14.72 -15.00
C THR A 103 -14.79 15.10 -13.64
N GLY A 104 -14.39 14.12 -12.83
CA GLY A 104 -13.91 14.31 -11.46
C GLY A 104 -15.00 14.38 -10.40
N SER A 105 -16.27 14.39 -10.80
CA SER A 105 -17.42 14.34 -9.88
C SER A 105 -17.61 12.95 -9.29
N PHE A 106 -18.00 12.86 -8.03
CA PHE A 106 -18.27 11.58 -7.35
C PHE A 106 -19.74 11.13 -7.43
N GLY A 107 -20.63 11.99 -7.92
CA GLY A 107 -22.06 11.72 -7.86
C GLY A 107 -22.54 11.52 -6.42
N ASN A 108 -23.65 10.81 -6.27
CA ASN A 108 -24.32 10.57 -4.98
C ASN A 108 -24.70 9.10 -4.76
N GLU A 109 -24.16 8.22 -5.60
CA GLU A 109 -24.45 6.78 -5.60
C GLU A 109 -23.24 6.00 -5.07
N PRO A 110 -23.38 5.34 -3.90
CA PRO A 110 -22.31 4.53 -3.34
C PRO A 110 -21.96 3.32 -4.20
N GLY A 111 -20.67 3.07 -4.40
CA GLY A 111 -20.20 1.85 -5.06
C GLY A 111 -20.57 1.75 -6.55
N ALA A 112 -20.88 2.86 -7.23
CA ALA A 112 -21.41 2.88 -8.61
C ALA A 112 -20.51 2.27 -9.70
N ASN A 113 -19.26 1.91 -9.37
CA ASN A 113 -18.31 1.35 -10.32
C ASN A 113 -17.80 0.01 -9.79
N SER A 114 -17.57 -0.97 -10.67
CA SER A 114 -16.87 -2.20 -10.30
C SER A 114 -15.41 -1.93 -9.92
N VAL A 115 -14.80 -2.89 -9.22
CA VAL A 115 -13.37 -2.87 -8.91
C VAL A 115 -12.81 -4.29 -8.97
N VAL A 116 -11.57 -4.41 -9.40
CA VAL A 116 -10.80 -5.65 -9.32
C VAL A 116 -9.71 -5.51 -8.27
N VAL A 117 -9.64 -6.46 -7.35
CA VAL A 117 -8.59 -6.58 -6.34
C VAL A 117 -7.71 -7.77 -6.71
N PHE A 118 -6.44 -7.49 -6.99
CA PHE A 118 -5.48 -8.51 -7.37
C PHE A 118 -4.37 -8.61 -6.32
N HIS A 119 -4.29 -9.77 -5.66
CA HIS A 119 -3.22 -10.11 -4.74
C HIS A 119 -2.10 -10.79 -5.50
N LEU A 120 -0.87 -10.31 -5.33
CA LEU A 120 0.34 -10.96 -5.81
C LEU A 120 1.30 -11.14 -4.64
N GLY A 121 1.68 -12.38 -4.40
CA GLY A 121 2.56 -12.76 -3.33
C GLY A 121 3.89 -13.32 -3.81
N PHE A 122 4.96 -12.93 -3.12
CA PHE A 122 6.28 -13.54 -3.23
C PHE A 122 6.65 -14.13 -1.88
N GLN A 123 7.02 -15.41 -1.85
CA GLN A 123 7.44 -16.09 -0.63
C GLN A 123 8.85 -16.66 -0.82
N ILE A 124 9.75 -16.33 0.09
CA ILE A 124 11.12 -16.86 0.03
C ILE A 124 11.32 -17.93 1.10
N ASN A 125 11.51 -19.16 0.64
CA ASN A 125 11.71 -20.37 1.44
C ASN A 125 13.21 -20.69 1.56
N HIS A 126 14.00 -19.68 1.94
CA HIS A 126 15.45 -19.78 2.11
C HIS A 126 15.89 -19.04 3.39
N PRO A 127 16.87 -19.56 4.17
CA PRO A 127 17.34 -18.91 5.41
C PRO A 127 17.92 -17.50 5.20
N LEU A 128 18.45 -17.21 4.02
CA LEU A 128 18.97 -15.89 3.67
C LEU A 128 17.88 -14.87 3.28
N GLY A 129 16.61 -15.29 3.22
CA GLY A 129 15.50 -14.41 2.87
C GLY A 129 15.75 -13.65 1.57
N LEU A 130 15.68 -12.32 1.61
CA LEU A 130 15.89 -11.45 0.44
C LEU A 130 17.29 -11.54 -0.18
N ALA A 131 18.28 -12.09 0.55
CA ALA A 131 19.62 -12.34 0.03
C ALA A 131 19.78 -13.76 -0.57
N ALA A 132 18.69 -14.50 -0.75
CA ALA A 132 18.73 -15.81 -1.39
C ALA A 132 19.04 -15.68 -2.90
N PRO A 133 19.75 -16.66 -3.49
CA PRO A 133 20.06 -16.63 -4.93
C PRO A 133 18.80 -16.50 -5.80
N GLY A 134 18.80 -15.70 -6.87
CA GLY A 134 17.64 -15.57 -7.75
C GLY A 134 16.64 -14.48 -7.34
N VAL A 135 16.72 -13.94 -6.12
CA VAL A 135 15.78 -12.93 -5.62
C VAL A 135 16.07 -11.56 -6.22
N ASP A 136 17.35 -11.22 -6.45
CA ASP A 136 17.75 -9.97 -7.09
C ASP A 136 17.33 -9.93 -8.56
N GLU A 137 17.50 -11.01 -9.34
CA GLU A 137 17.02 -11.06 -10.72
C GLU A 137 15.48 -11.03 -10.77
N MET A 138 14.79 -11.74 -9.86
CA MET A 138 13.33 -11.63 -9.73
C MET A 138 12.91 -10.18 -9.44
N ASN A 139 13.63 -9.48 -8.56
CA ASN A 139 13.33 -8.09 -8.22
C ASN A 139 13.55 -7.12 -9.39
N VAL A 140 14.52 -7.40 -10.29
CA VAL A 140 14.70 -6.64 -11.53
C VAL A 140 13.46 -6.75 -12.42
N HIS A 141 12.96 -7.97 -12.65
CA HIS A 141 11.75 -8.21 -13.43
C HIS A 141 10.52 -7.56 -12.78
N PHE A 142 10.35 -7.73 -11.47
CA PHE A 142 9.26 -7.14 -10.72
C PHE A 142 9.25 -5.61 -10.78
N THR A 143 10.42 -4.99 -10.57
CA THR A 143 10.56 -3.53 -10.64
C THR A 143 10.23 -3.00 -12.04
N ALA A 144 10.61 -3.73 -13.09
CA ALA A 144 10.28 -3.37 -14.46
C ALA A 144 8.76 -3.44 -14.74
N MET A 145 8.09 -4.51 -14.29
CA MET A 145 6.62 -4.63 -14.37
C MET A 145 5.91 -3.48 -13.64
N GLN A 146 6.33 -3.16 -12.41
CA GLN A 146 5.75 -2.06 -11.65
C GLN A 146 5.92 -0.72 -12.35
N LYS A 147 7.07 -0.49 -12.99
CA LYS A 147 7.34 0.74 -13.74
C LYS A 147 6.46 0.86 -14.98
N GLU A 148 6.28 -0.25 -15.70
CA GLU A 148 5.36 -0.31 -16.85
C GLU A 148 3.92 -0.03 -16.41
N LEU A 149 3.44 -0.72 -15.37
CA LEU A 149 2.09 -0.57 -14.82
C LEU A 149 1.80 0.88 -14.41
N ASN A 150 2.77 1.56 -13.79
CA ASN A 150 2.64 2.96 -13.40
C ASN A 150 2.67 3.92 -14.60
N ARG A 151 3.41 3.61 -15.67
CA ARG A 151 3.48 4.43 -16.89
C ARG A 151 2.18 4.35 -17.68
N ASN A 152 1.64 3.15 -17.86
CA ASN A 152 0.42 2.87 -18.62
C ASN A 152 -0.81 2.76 -17.72
N ARG A 153 -0.83 3.56 -16.64
CA ARG A 153 -1.82 3.47 -15.56
C ARG A 153 -3.26 3.49 -16.08
N THR A 154 -3.55 4.42 -16.98
CA THR A 154 -4.89 4.61 -17.53
C THR A 154 -5.29 3.46 -18.44
N ASP A 155 -4.40 3.02 -19.33
CA ASP A 155 -4.67 1.98 -20.33
C ASP A 155 -4.88 0.61 -19.67
N TYR A 156 -4.17 0.33 -18.59
CA TYR A 156 -4.37 -0.87 -17.78
C TYR A 156 -5.50 -0.73 -16.75
N GLY A 157 -6.12 0.44 -16.61
CA GLY A 157 -7.14 0.67 -15.58
C GLY A 157 -6.57 0.57 -14.15
N PHE A 158 -5.26 0.75 -13.96
CA PHE A 158 -4.58 0.60 -12.68
C PHE A 158 -4.87 1.78 -11.74
N LEU A 159 -5.49 1.50 -10.60
CA LEU A 159 -5.91 2.48 -9.62
C LEU A 159 -4.83 2.76 -8.59
N THR A 160 -4.26 1.72 -7.97
CA THR A 160 -3.18 1.82 -6.98
C THR A 160 -2.68 0.45 -6.55
N SER A 161 -1.53 0.42 -5.89
CA SER A 161 -1.04 -0.77 -5.18
C SER A 161 -0.55 -0.40 -3.77
N SER A 162 -0.57 -1.40 -2.90
CA SER A 162 0.03 -1.34 -1.56
C SER A 162 0.81 -2.63 -1.29
N THR A 163 1.89 -2.52 -0.53
CA THR A 163 2.81 -3.62 -0.24
C THR A 163 2.79 -3.90 1.24
N TRP A 164 2.67 -5.17 1.58
CA TRP A 164 2.48 -5.71 2.92
C TRP A 164 3.46 -6.85 3.17
N ARG A 165 3.82 -7.03 4.43
CA ARG A 165 4.64 -8.15 4.87
C ARG A 165 3.76 -9.14 5.62
N GLY A 166 3.93 -10.43 5.33
CA GLY A 166 3.25 -11.48 6.07
C GLY A 166 3.97 -11.82 7.37
N ASP A 167 3.25 -11.76 8.50
CA ASP A 167 3.72 -12.17 9.84
C ASP A 167 3.27 -13.60 10.22
N GLU A 168 2.69 -14.33 9.28
CA GLU A 168 2.14 -15.68 9.52
C GLU A 168 3.21 -16.75 9.82
N ARG A 169 4.47 -16.45 9.49
CA ARG A 169 5.60 -17.37 9.64
C ARG A 169 6.74 -16.68 10.36
N SER A 170 7.44 -17.44 11.21
CA SER A 170 8.66 -16.96 11.90
C SER A 170 9.81 -16.60 10.95
N SER A 171 9.74 -17.01 9.68
CA SER A 171 10.68 -16.57 8.64
C SER A 171 10.39 -15.17 8.12
N ASN A 172 9.17 -14.64 8.25
CA ASN A 172 8.74 -13.30 7.84
C ASN A 172 9.17 -12.87 6.41
N ASN A 173 9.29 -13.84 5.50
CA ASN A 173 9.82 -13.69 4.15
C ASN A 173 8.72 -13.76 3.07
N THR A 174 7.51 -13.31 3.42
CA THR A 174 6.38 -13.21 2.50
C THR A 174 6.09 -11.74 2.24
N LEU A 175 6.13 -11.34 0.97
CA LEU A 175 5.70 -10.04 0.49
C LEU A 175 4.36 -10.20 -0.22
N LEU A 176 3.34 -9.46 0.21
CA LEU A 176 2.04 -9.38 -0.45
C LEU A 176 1.90 -7.99 -1.07
N ILE A 177 1.57 -7.92 -2.36
CA ILE A 177 1.20 -6.69 -3.02
C ILE A 177 -0.27 -6.79 -3.41
N ILE A 178 -1.04 -5.80 -2.98
CA ILE A 178 -2.46 -5.70 -3.27
C ILE A 178 -2.63 -4.59 -4.30
N TYR A 179 -3.05 -4.98 -5.49
CA TYR A 179 -3.35 -4.10 -6.61
C TYR A 179 -4.85 -3.87 -6.73
N TYR A 180 -5.21 -2.65 -7.11
CA TYR A 180 -6.56 -2.27 -7.46
C TYR A 180 -6.61 -1.87 -8.92
N PHE A 181 -7.53 -2.45 -9.66
CA PHE A 181 -7.84 -2.15 -11.05
C PHE A 181 -9.31 -1.77 -11.18
N ARG A 182 -9.63 -1.00 -12.22
CA ARG A 182 -11.01 -0.60 -12.52
C ARG A 182 -11.86 -1.77 -13.02
N ASP A 183 -11.24 -2.65 -13.80
CA ASP A 183 -11.89 -3.73 -14.52
C ASP A 183 -10.92 -4.89 -14.77
N ILE A 184 -11.47 -6.06 -15.10
CA ILE A 184 -10.70 -7.30 -15.27
C ILE A 184 -9.93 -7.29 -16.59
N GLU A 185 -10.47 -6.62 -17.61
CA GLU A 185 -9.87 -6.45 -18.92
C GLU A 185 -8.55 -5.67 -18.82
N GLY A 186 -8.49 -4.64 -17.99
CA GLY A 186 -7.29 -3.87 -17.69
C GLY A 186 -6.21 -4.70 -17.01
N LEU A 187 -6.59 -5.52 -16.01
CA LEU A 187 -5.68 -6.49 -15.39
C LEU A 187 -5.17 -7.50 -16.42
N HIS A 188 -6.04 -8.03 -17.29
CA HIS A 188 -5.64 -8.96 -18.34
C HIS A 188 -4.70 -8.32 -19.36
N ARG A 189 -4.94 -7.06 -19.78
CA ARG A 189 -4.01 -6.34 -20.66
C ARG A 189 -2.62 -6.24 -20.03
N PHE A 190 -2.54 -5.93 -18.74
CA PHE A 190 -1.26 -5.92 -18.01
C PHE A 190 -0.60 -7.31 -17.96
N ALA A 191 -1.36 -8.35 -17.61
CA ALA A 191 -0.84 -9.72 -17.48
C ALA A 191 -0.34 -10.31 -18.82
N HIS A 192 -0.90 -9.87 -19.94
CA HIS A 192 -0.45 -10.26 -21.28
C HIS A 192 0.64 -9.34 -21.86
N GLY A 193 0.99 -8.25 -21.16
CA GLY A 193 2.02 -7.31 -21.58
C GLY A 193 3.44 -7.88 -21.52
N ASP A 194 4.35 -7.25 -22.28
CA ASP A 194 5.70 -7.75 -22.50
C ASP A 194 6.51 -7.96 -21.21
N TYR A 195 6.42 -7.04 -20.25
CA TYR A 195 7.23 -7.15 -19.03
C TYR A 195 6.71 -8.24 -18.10
N HIS A 196 5.38 -8.43 -18.03
CA HIS A 196 4.80 -9.54 -17.28
C HIS A 196 5.17 -10.88 -17.89
N ARG A 197 5.08 -11.02 -19.22
CA ARG A 197 5.49 -12.25 -19.92
C ARG A 197 6.97 -12.55 -19.71
N LYS A 198 7.86 -11.55 -19.77
CA LYS A 198 9.29 -11.72 -19.47
C LYS A 198 9.54 -12.20 -18.03
N ALA A 199 8.82 -11.65 -17.05
CA ALA A 199 8.94 -12.09 -15.66
C ALA A 199 8.48 -13.54 -15.48
N TRP A 200 7.36 -13.90 -16.12
CA TRP A 200 6.84 -15.28 -16.08
C TRP A 200 7.76 -16.28 -16.80
N ASP A 201 8.30 -15.90 -17.95
CA ASP A 201 9.30 -16.69 -18.68
C ASP A 201 10.56 -16.92 -17.84
N PHE A 202 11.03 -15.91 -17.11
CA PHE A 202 12.13 -16.07 -16.16
C PHE A 202 11.79 -17.14 -15.12
N MET A 203 10.66 -17.02 -14.42
CA MET A 203 10.27 -17.97 -13.37
C MET A 203 10.11 -19.41 -13.89
N THR A 204 9.52 -19.57 -15.08
CA THR A 204 9.28 -20.89 -15.67
C THR A 204 10.55 -21.53 -16.25
N LYS A 205 11.52 -20.72 -16.72
CA LYS A 205 12.83 -21.20 -17.19
C LYS A 205 13.77 -21.53 -16.04
N THR A 206 13.90 -20.65 -15.05
CA THR A 206 14.87 -20.82 -13.95
C THR A 206 14.36 -21.74 -12.85
N LYS A 207 13.04 -21.82 -12.64
CA LYS A 207 12.38 -22.68 -11.63
C LYS A 207 13.08 -22.63 -10.26
N PRO A 208 13.24 -21.44 -9.66
CA PRO A 208 13.93 -21.29 -8.39
C PRO A 208 13.22 -22.08 -7.30
N LYS A 209 13.91 -23.04 -6.68
CA LYS A 209 13.31 -23.98 -5.71
C LYS A 209 12.80 -23.32 -4.42
N HIS A 210 13.38 -22.17 -4.06
CA HIS A 210 13.10 -21.46 -2.82
C HIS A 210 12.30 -20.16 -3.00
N ILE A 211 11.79 -19.88 -4.20
CA ILE A 211 10.94 -18.72 -4.47
C ILE A 211 9.55 -19.22 -4.86
N GLY A 212 8.59 -19.02 -3.96
CA GLY A 212 7.18 -19.21 -4.21
C GLY A 212 6.53 -17.93 -4.75
N ILE A 213 5.60 -18.10 -5.69
CA ILE A 213 4.71 -17.04 -6.18
C ILE A 213 3.28 -17.53 -6.02
N PHE A 214 2.41 -16.66 -5.55
CA PHE A 214 0.97 -16.90 -5.51
C PHE A 214 0.21 -15.67 -5.96
N HIS A 215 -1.03 -15.85 -6.41
CA HIS A 215 -1.90 -14.74 -6.75
C HIS A 215 -3.38 -15.09 -6.55
N GLU A 216 -4.19 -14.08 -6.26
CA GLU A 216 -5.64 -14.19 -6.15
C GLU A 216 -6.27 -12.99 -6.88
N THR A 217 -7.34 -13.23 -7.63
CA THR A 217 -8.05 -12.17 -8.35
C THR A 217 -9.51 -12.16 -7.92
N TYR A 218 -9.97 -11.03 -7.41
CA TYR A 218 -11.36 -10.78 -7.04
C TYR A 218 -11.92 -9.72 -7.96
N SER A 219 -12.92 -10.08 -8.76
CA SER A 219 -13.69 -9.13 -9.57
C SER A 219 -14.99 -8.81 -8.86
N VAL A 220 -15.10 -7.59 -8.33
CA VAL A 220 -16.23 -7.18 -7.49
C VAL A 220 -17.14 -6.22 -8.27
N PRO A 221 -18.41 -6.59 -8.52
CA PRO A 221 -19.36 -5.73 -9.20
C PRO A 221 -19.60 -4.40 -8.47
N ALA A 222 -20.21 -3.45 -9.19
CA ALA A 222 -20.75 -2.24 -8.57
C ALA A 222 -21.72 -2.61 -7.44
N HIS A 223 -21.72 -1.81 -6.37
CA HIS A 223 -22.54 -2.00 -5.16
C HIS A 223 -22.25 -3.27 -4.34
N GLU A 224 -21.19 -4.01 -4.65
CA GLU A 224 -20.82 -5.25 -3.94
C GLU A 224 -19.52 -5.13 -3.14
N TYR A 225 -19.03 -3.91 -2.91
CA TYR A 225 -17.88 -3.66 -2.05
C TYR A 225 -18.13 -2.52 -1.09
N GLU A 226 -17.45 -2.57 0.05
CA GLU A 226 -17.43 -1.50 1.02
C GLU A 226 -16.00 -1.31 1.54
N ASN A 227 -15.68 -0.09 1.94
CA ASN A 227 -14.44 0.20 2.65
C ASN A 227 -14.64 1.45 3.53
N ILE A 228 -13.93 1.51 4.64
CA ILE A 228 -13.95 2.63 5.57
C ILE A 228 -12.55 2.84 6.15
N TYR A 229 -12.16 4.10 6.29
CA TYR A 229 -10.91 4.51 6.92
C TYR A 229 -11.22 5.60 7.94
N VAL A 230 -10.63 5.52 9.13
CA VAL A 230 -10.85 6.48 10.21
C VAL A 230 -9.50 6.92 10.75
N ASN A 231 -9.16 8.19 10.56
CA ASN A 231 -7.87 8.75 10.96
C ASN A 231 -6.67 7.97 10.39
N CYS A 232 -6.80 7.49 9.15
CA CYS A 232 -5.72 6.77 8.47
C CYS A 232 -5.00 7.68 7.48
N ARG A 233 -3.70 7.47 7.30
CA ARG A 233 -3.05 7.83 6.03
C ARG A 233 -3.72 7.05 4.90
N PRO A 234 -3.88 7.62 3.68
CA PRO A 234 -4.40 6.87 2.55
C PRO A 234 -3.67 5.54 2.39
N VAL A 235 -4.44 4.45 2.52
CA VAL A 235 -3.99 3.07 2.44
C VAL A 235 -4.93 2.29 1.52
N MET A 236 -4.48 1.15 0.96
CA MET A 236 -5.32 0.29 0.10
C MET A 236 -6.02 1.10 -1.02
N MET A 237 -7.30 0.82 -1.31
CA MET A 237 -8.11 1.56 -2.30
C MET A 237 -8.22 3.06 -1.99
N GLY A 238 -8.09 3.48 -0.72
CA GLY A 238 -8.04 4.90 -0.35
C GLY A 238 -6.84 5.67 -0.92
N ARG A 239 -5.80 4.96 -1.38
CA ARG A 239 -4.66 5.56 -2.11
C ARG A 239 -4.95 5.79 -3.59
N ALA A 240 -6.04 5.24 -4.11
CA ALA A 240 -6.31 5.23 -5.53
C ALA A 240 -6.37 6.65 -6.09
N SER A 241 -5.89 6.76 -7.32
CA SER A 241 -5.85 8.01 -8.04
C SER A 241 -6.24 7.74 -9.48
N VAL A 242 -7.24 8.48 -9.95
CA VAL A 242 -7.83 8.32 -11.28
C VAL A 242 -7.58 9.60 -12.07
N ARG A 243 -7.22 9.46 -13.34
CA ARG A 243 -7.14 10.59 -14.27
C ARG A 243 -8.56 11.06 -14.61
N THR A 244 -8.82 12.34 -14.39
CA THR A 244 -10.12 12.99 -14.57
C THR A 244 -9.91 14.31 -15.31
N THR A 245 -10.98 14.82 -15.92
CA THR A 245 -10.99 16.11 -16.62
C THR A 245 -11.88 17.06 -15.86
N VAL A 246 -11.30 18.04 -15.17
CA VAL A 246 -12.03 19.03 -14.37
C VAL A 246 -12.06 20.33 -15.17
N GLY A 247 -13.20 20.65 -15.78
CA GLY A 247 -13.28 21.70 -16.79
C GLY A 247 -12.56 21.26 -18.06
N ASP A 248 -11.55 22.03 -18.49
CA ASP A 248 -10.72 21.73 -19.66
C ASP A 248 -9.33 21.16 -19.30
N GLU A 249 -9.08 20.89 -18.02
CA GLU A 249 -7.78 20.43 -17.53
C GLU A 249 -7.78 18.97 -17.07
N GLU A 250 -6.80 18.20 -17.54
CA GLU A 250 -6.53 16.87 -16.98
C GLU A 250 -5.89 16.99 -15.59
N ARG A 251 -6.52 16.33 -14.61
CA ARG A 251 -6.06 16.24 -13.23
C ARG A 251 -6.11 14.79 -12.75
N TRP A 252 -5.52 14.56 -11.58
CA TRP A 252 -5.58 13.29 -10.87
C TRP A 252 -6.40 13.48 -9.62
N THR A 253 -7.53 12.78 -9.53
CA THR A 253 -8.45 12.82 -8.38
C THR A 253 -8.20 11.60 -7.49
N ASN A 254 -8.08 11.79 -6.17
CA ASN A 254 -8.02 10.69 -5.20
C ASN A 254 -9.43 10.19 -4.86
N THR A 255 -9.57 8.90 -4.56
CA THR A 255 -10.86 8.26 -4.32
C THR A 255 -11.52 8.57 -2.97
N LEU A 256 -10.84 9.19 -2.01
CA LEU A 256 -11.40 9.41 -0.67
C LEU A 256 -12.44 10.52 -0.66
N VAL A 257 -13.64 10.18 -0.18
CA VAL A 257 -14.73 11.11 0.11
C VAL A 257 -15.15 11.05 1.58
N ASN A 258 -15.82 12.10 2.05
CA ASN A 258 -16.39 12.14 3.40
C ASN A 258 -17.46 11.04 3.57
N ALA A 259 -17.28 10.17 4.57
CA ALA A 259 -18.26 9.13 4.89
C ALA A 259 -19.30 9.56 5.94
N ASP A 260 -19.19 10.78 6.48
CA ASP A 260 -20.15 11.36 7.44
C ASP A 260 -21.41 11.93 6.77
N VAL A 261 -21.96 11.18 5.81
CA VAL A 261 -23.21 11.48 5.11
C VAL A 261 -24.12 10.24 5.12
N PRO A 262 -25.46 10.37 5.14
CA PRO A 262 -26.37 9.23 5.26
C PRO A 262 -26.11 8.09 4.25
N ALA A 263 -25.79 8.43 3.01
CA ALA A 263 -25.52 7.47 1.93
C ALA A 263 -24.22 6.67 2.12
N LEU A 264 -23.28 7.10 2.97
CA LEU A 264 -21.98 6.43 3.19
C LEU A 264 -21.74 6.03 4.65
N LYS A 265 -22.74 6.28 5.51
CA LYS A 265 -22.62 6.18 6.97
C LYS A 265 -22.41 4.74 7.44
N THR A 266 -23.19 3.81 6.90
CA THR A 266 -23.21 2.40 7.31
C THR A 266 -22.54 1.52 6.25
N GLN A 267 -22.16 0.31 6.65
CA GLN A 267 -21.61 -0.70 5.75
C GLN A 267 -22.54 -0.98 4.56
N TYR A 268 -23.82 -1.24 4.83
CA TYR A 268 -24.82 -1.48 3.80
C TYR A 268 -25.07 -0.25 2.92
N ALA A 269 -25.11 0.95 3.50
CA ALA A 269 -25.29 2.16 2.71
C ALA A 269 -24.17 2.36 1.68
N ARG A 270 -22.90 2.06 2.05
CA ARG A 270 -21.76 2.10 1.11
C ARG A 270 -21.86 1.11 -0.06
N MET A 271 -22.68 0.08 0.08
CA MET A 271 -23.01 -0.91 -0.94
C MET A 271 -24.36 -0.65 -1.61
N SER A 272 -24.92 0.56 -1.51
CA SER A 272 -26.26 0.90 -2.01
C SER A 272 -27.37 -0.03 -1.49
N ARG A 273 -27.26 -0.48 -0.24
CA ARG A 273 -28.26 -1.33 0.42
C ARG A 273 -29.01 -0.58 1.52
N ASP A 274 -30.22 -1.05 1.83
CA ASP A 274 -30.99 -0.61 2.99
C ASP A 274 -30.39 -1.14 4.31
N GLU A 275 -31.05 -0.86 5.44
CA GLU A 275 -30.55 -1.28 6.75
C GLU A 275 -30.62 -2.81 6.97
N GLN A 276 -31.42 -3.50 6.16
CA GLN A 276 -31.61 -4.95 6.16
C GLN A 276 -30.65 -5.65 5.19
N GLY A 277 -29.87 -4.90 4.40
CA GLY A 277 -28.92 -5.43 3.42
C GLY A 277 -29.52 -5.70 2.05
N THR A 278 -30.77 -5.32 1.81
CA THR A 278 -31.44 -5.42 0.51
C THR A 278 -30.90 -4.34 -0.43
N PRO A 279 -30.54 -4.66 -1.68
CA PRO A 279 -30.21 -3.65 -2.67
C PRO A 279 -31.34 -2.61 -2.79
N LYS A 280 -30.99 -1.33 -2.72
CA LYS A 280 -31.95 -0.26 -3.02
C LYS A 280 -32.28 -0.33 -4.50
N GLU A 281 -33.55 -0.29 -4.87
CA GLU A 281 -33.94 -0.19 -6.27
C GLU A 281 -33.26 1.03 -6.89
N LEU A 282 -32.48 0.80 -7.94
CA LEU A 282 -31.84 1.83 -8.74
C LEU A 282 -32.95 2.47 -9.59
N TYR A 283 -33.51 3.58 -9.11
CA TYR A 283 -34.51 4.38 -9.85
C TYR A 283 -33.83 5.36 -10.80
#